data_AF-A0A6V7NJN6-F1
#
_entry.id   AF-A0A6V7NJN6-F1
#
_cell.length_a   1.000
_cell.length_b   1.000
_cell.length_c   1.000
_cell.angle_alpha   90.00
_cell.angle_beta   90.00
_cell.angle_gamma   90.00
#
_symmetry.space_group_name_H-M   'P 1'
#
loop_
_entity.id
_entity.type
_entity.pdbx_description
1 polymer ?
#
loop_
_entity_poly.entity_id
_entity_poly.type
_entity_poly.pdbx_seq_one_letter_code
_entity_poly.pdbx_strand_id
1 'polypeptide(L)'
;MAEHLRVMSAMIRDLKTAGNELTDEQQVLAVIRSLPDPEWSQMKLLMTHSENIKTFNDISRHLELEAERLEVNRSVALVARSEKRSGIVPKRKKHHNNGAQKNGIKLLRVELESATEANALAIRMLQS
;
A
#
# COMPACT_ATOMS: atom_id res chain seq x y z
N MET A 1 4.02 2.54 -13.56
CA MET A 1 4.51 1.16 -13.61
C MET A 1 4.51 0.57 -15.01
N ALA A 2 3.42 0.65 -15.77
CA ALA A 2 3.38 0.14 -17.16
C ALA A 2 4.55 0.61 -18.03
N GLU A 3 4.88 1.92 -18.01
CA GLU A 3 6.03 2.46 -18.76
C GLU A 3 7.36 1.85 -18.32
N HIS A 4 7.57 1.74 -17.01
CA HIS A 4 8.80 1.16 -16.43
C HIS A 4 8.99 -0.30 -16.88
N LEU A 5 7.93 -1.11 -16.81
CA LEU A 5 7.95 -2.51 -17.27
C LEU A 5 8.14 -2.62 -18.79
N ARG A 6 7.58 -1.68 -19.57
CA ARG A 6 7.81 -1.62 -21.02
C ARG A 6 9.28 -1.38 -21.34
N VAL A 7 9.92 -0.42 -20.66
CA VAL A 7 11.34 -0.11 -20.85
C VAL A 7 12.21 -1.29 -20.40
N MET A 8 11.93 -1.90 -19.25
CA MET A 8 12.67 -3.07 -18.77
C MET A 8 12.55 -4.27 -19.72
N SER A 9 11.36 -4.57 -20.23
CA SER A 9 11.15 -5.68 -21.18
C SER A 9 11.86 -5.44 -22.51
N ALA A 10 11.88 -4.20 -23.01
CA ALA A 10 12.65 -3.82 -24.19
C ALA A 10 14.15 -4.03 -23.97
N MET A 11 14.72 -3.56 -22.85
CA MET A 11 16.14 -3.75 -22.54
C MET A 11 16.52 -5.22 -22.38
N ILE A 12 15.68 -6.04 -21.72
CA ILE A 12 15.91 -7.49 -21.60
C ILE A 12 15.97 -8.14 -22.99
N ARG A 13 15.05 -7.77 -23.89
CA ARG A 13 15.03 -8.26 -25.27
C ARG A 13 16.28 -7.81 -26.04
N ASP A 14 16.66 -6.55 -25.93
CA ASP A 14 17.80 -5.99 -26.65
C ASP A 14 19.11 -6.64 -26.18
N LEU A 15 19.27 -6.85 -24.87
CA LEU A 15 20.39 -7.59 -24.28
C LEU A 15 20.45 -9.03 -24.81
N LYS A 16 19.30 -9.71 -24.87
CA LYS A 16 19.20 -11.05 -25.46
C LYS A 16 19.63 -11.08 -26.92
N THR A 17 19.19 -10.10 -27.72
CA THR A 17 19.59 -10.01 -29.14
C THR A 17 21.08 -9.69 -29.32
N ALA A 18 21.69 -9.01 -28.35
CA ALA A 18 23.13 -8.75 -28.32
C ALA A 18 23.96 -9.95 -27.82
N GLY A 19 23.32 -11.10 -27.52
CA GLY A 19 23.98 -12.31 -27.02
C GLY A 19 24.20 -12.33 -25.50
N ASN A 20 23.64 -11.37 -24.76
CA ASN A 20 23.71 -11.32 -23.30
C ASN A 20 22.42 -11.89 -22.70
N GLU A 21 22.35 -13.22 -22.55
CA GLU A 21 21.21 -13.87 -21.92
C GLU A 21 21.25 -13.73 -20.38
N LEU A 22 20.29 -12.98 -19.84
CA LEU A 22 20.07 -12.86 -18.40
C LEU A 22 19.20 -14.03 -17.91
N THR A 23 19.58 -14.64 -16.78
CA THR A 23 18.71 -15.64 -16.12
C THR A 23 17.45 -14.97 -15.60
N ASP A 24 16.38 -15.75 -15.38
CA ASP A 24 15.12 -15.23 -14.86
C ASP A 24 15.32 -14.53 -13.50
N GLU A 25 16.16 -15.09 -12.62
CA GLU A 25 16.49 -14.48 -11.33
C GLU A 25 17.21 -13.13 -11.52
N GLN A 26 18.13 -13.02 -12.48
CA GLN A 26 18.82 -11.77 -12.77
C GLN A 26 17.85 -10.71 -13.30
N GLN A 27 16.93 -11.10 -14.17
CA GLN A 27 15.89 -10.20 -14.68
C GLN A 27 14.98 -9.71 -13.55
N VAL A 28 14.50 -10.61 -12.70
CA VAL A 28 13.66 -10.27 -11.54
C VAL A 28 14.40 -9.31 -10.61
N LEU A 29 15.64 -9.62 -10.20
CA LEU A 29 16.42 -8.75 -9.31
C LEU A 29 16.71 -7.38 -9.93
N ALA A 30 16.97 -7.31 -11.24
CA ALA A 30 17.17 -6.05 -11.94
C ALA A 30 15.91 -5.18 -11.90
N VAL A 31 14.73 -5.77 -12.11
CA VAL A 31 13.44 -5.08 -12.01
C VAL A 31 13.20 -4.60 -10.58
N ILE A 32 13.42 -5.45 -9.56
CA ILE A 32 13.20 -5.07 -8.16
C ILE A 32 14.09 -3.89 -7.75
N ARG A 33 15.38 -3.93 -8.13
CA ARG A 33 16.35 -2.89 -7.79
C ARG A 33 16.05 -1.55 -8.44
N SER A 34 15.40 -1.54 -9.60
CA SER A 34 15.11 -0.33 -10.37
C SER A 34 13.82 0.39 -9.98
N LEU A 35 13.02 -0.17 -9.06
CA LEU A 35 11.80 0.48 -8.56
C LEU A 35 12.12 1.78 -7.78
N PRO A 36 11.20 2.76 -7.77
CA PRO A 36 11.44 4.03 -7.09
C PRO A 36 11.30 3.93 -5.58
N ASP A 37 12.19 4.59 -4.85
CA ASP A 37 12.06 4.81 -3.40
C ASP A 37 11.44 6.20 -3.13
N PRO A 38 10.69 6.39 -2.01
CA PRO A 38 10.48 5.45 -0.91
C PRO A 38 9.27 4.50 -1.04
N GLU A 39 8.33 4.76 -1.96
CA GLU A 39 7.03 4.08 -1.99
C GLU A 39 7.12 2.56 -2.21
N TRP A 40 8.22 2.07 -2.81
CA TRP A 40 8.43 0.66 -3.08
C TRP A 40 9.47 0.00 -2.18
N SER A 41 10.12 0.72 -1.26
CA SER A 41 11.26 0.17 -0.50
C SER A 41 10.88 -1.09 0.29
N GLN A 42 9.71 -1.10 0.93
CA GLN A 42 9.22 -2.31 1.62
C GLN A 42 8.86 -3.42 0.63
N MET A 43 8.25 -3.08 -0.51
CA MET A 43 7.87 -4.06 -1.51
C MET A 43 9.08 -4.73 -2.15
N LYS A 44 10.16 -3.98 -2.40
CA LYS A 44 11.43 -4.51 -2.88
C LYS A 44 11.94 -5.65 -2.00
N LEU A 45 11.90 -5.45 -0.67
CA LEU A 45 12.32 -6.47 0.29
C LEU A 45 11.44 -7.73 0.20
N LEU A 46 10.11 -7.55 0.22
CA LEU A 46 9.16 -8.67 0.17
C LEU A 46 9.31 -9.51 -1.11
N MET A 47 9.44 -8.84 -2.27
CA MET A 47 9.57 -9.53 -3.55
C MET A 47 10.91 -10.22 -3.73
N THR A 48 12.00 -9.66 -3.18
CA THR A 48 13.34 -10.26 -3.26
C THR A 48 13.39 -11.64 -2.59
N HIS A 49 12.55 -11.85 -1.58
CA HIS A 49 12.48 -13.10 -0.82
C HIS A 49 11.26 -13.97 -1.19
N SER A 50 10.48 -13.58 -2.21
CA SER A 50 9.26 -14.31 -2.57
C SER A 50 9.54 -15.51 -3.46
N GLU A 51 9.20 -16.71 -2.99
CA GLU A 51 9.31 -17.95 -3.79
C GLU A 51 8.38 -17.98 -5.01
N ASN A 52 7.36 -17.12 -5.03
CA ASN A 52 6.35 -17.07 -6.09
C ASN A 52 6.75 -16.17 -7.26
N ILE A 53 7.81 -15.38 -7.12
CA ILE A 53 8.29 -14.44 -8.15
C ILE A 53 9.56 -15.02 -8.75
N LYS A 54 9.40 -15.82 -9.82
CA LYS A 54 10.51 -16.51 -10.48
C LYS A 54 10.87 -15.89 -11.81
N THR A 55 9.90 -15.40 -12.55
CA THR A 55 10.09 -14.90 -13.92
C THR A 55 9.78 -13.41 -14.06
N PHE A 56 10.22 -12.80 -15.16
CA PHE A 56 9.85 -11.42 -15.52
C PHE A 56 8.31 -11.23 -15.57
N ASN A 57 7.57 -12.23 -16.01
CA ASN A 57 6.11 -12.14 -16.09
C ASN A 57 5.46 -12.14 -14.70
N ASP A 58 6.00 -12.90 -13.75
CA ASP A 58 5.49 -12.94 -12.38
C ASP A 58 5.69 -11.61 -11.66
N ILE A 59 6.90 -11.04 -11.76
CA ILE A 59 7.19 -9.73 -11.17
C ILE A 59 6.37 -8.62 -11.86
N SER A 60 6.20 -8.68 -13.18
CA SER A 60 5.41 -7.69 -13.92
C SER A 60 3.96 -7.67 -13.44
N ARG A 61 3.30 -8.84 -13.40
CA ARG A 61 1.92 -8.98 -12.91
C ARG A 61 1.77 -8.50 -11.47
N HIS A 62 2.73 -8.87 -10.61
CA HIS A 62 2.70 -8.44 -9.20
C HIS A 62 2.81 -6.92 -9.09
N LEU A 63 3.74 -6.30 -9.80
CA LEU A 63 3.95 -4.85 -9.78
C LEU A 63 2.78 -4.04 -10.32
N GLU A 64 2.02 -4.57 -11.29
CA GLU A 64 0.80 -3.93 -11.78
C GLU A 64 -0.29 -3.89 -10.70
N LEU A 65 -0.54 -5.02 -10.04
CA LEU A 65 -1.52 -5.11 -8.94
C LEU A 65 -1.11 -4.23 -7.75
N GLU A 66 0.17 -4.21 -7.42
CA GLU A 66 0.72 -3.37 -6.36
C GLU A 66 0.58 -1.87 -6.67
N ALA A 67 0.80 -1.48 -7.93
CA ALA A 67 0.63 -0.10 -8.36
C ALA A 67 -0.83 0.35 -8.29
N GLU A 68 -1.76 -0.51 -8.71
CA GLU A 68 -3.19 -0.26 -8.60
C GLU A 68 -3.62 -0.10 -7.14
N ARG A 69 -3.15 -0.99 -6.25
CA ARG A 69 -3.44 -0.89 -4.82
C ARG A 69 -2.94 0.42 -4.22
N LEU A 70 -1.72 0.85 -4.57
CA LEU A 70 -1.18 2.14 -4.10
C LEU A 70 -2.04 3.31 -4.55
N GLU A 71 -2.57 3.27 -5.78
CA GLU A 71 -3.42 4.33 -6.31
C GLU A 71 -4.80 4.38 -5.64
N VAL A 72 -5.41 3.23 -5.41
CA VAL A 72 -6.66 3.11 -4.64
C VAL A 72 -6.46 3.67 -3.23
N ASN A 73 -5.35 3.31 -2.56
CA ASN A 73 -5.04 3.80 -1.23
C ASN A 73 -4.87 5.32 -1.18
N ARG A 74 -4.24 5.92 -2.20
CA ARG A 74 -4.16 7.39 -2.32
C ARG A 74 -5.54 8.02 -2.46
N SER A 75 -6.38 7.46 -3.33
CA SER A 75 -7.75 7.94 -3.55
C SER A 75 -8.60 7.87 -2.27
N VAL A 76 -8.57 6.74 -1.56
CA VAL A 76 -9.25 6.56 -0.28
C VAL A 76 -8.75 7.55 0.77
N ALA A 77 -7.42 7.75 0.87
CA ALA A 77 -6.84 8.72 1.79
C ALA A 77 -7.28 10.17 1.49
N LEU A 78 -7.44 10.53 0.21
CA LEU A 78 -7.95 11.83 -0.20
C LEU A 78 -9.42 12.01 0.17
N VAL A 79 -10.27 11.01 -0.05
CA VAL A 79 -11.69 11.03 0.37
C VAL A 79 -11.80 11.22 1.88
N ALA A 80 -11.07 10.42 2.66
CA ALA A 80 -11.06 10.52 4.12
C ALA A 80 -10.56 11.89 4.63
N ARG A 81 -9.67 12.57 3.89
CA ARG A 81 -9.23 13.94 4.22
C ARG A 81 -10.25 15.00 3.81
N SER A 82 -10.96 14.80 2.71
CA SER A 82 -12.05 15.69 2.25
C SER A 82 -13.21 15.68 3.24
N GLU A 83 -13.61 14.50 3.73
CA GLU A 83 -14.67 14.35 4.74
C GLU A 83 -14.33 15.10 6.04
N LYS A 84 -13.05 15.13 6.43
CA LYS A 84 -12.58 15.88 7.62
C LYS A 84 -12.59 17.40 7.45
N ARG A 85 -12.69 17.92 6.21
CA ARG A 85 -12.78 19.36 5.91
C ARG A 85 -14.21 19.85 5.66
N SER A 86 -15.19 18.95 5.63
CA SER A 86 -16.60 19.36 5.71
C SER A 86 -16.92 19.78 7.14
N GLY A 87 -16.55 21.01 7.47
CA GLY A 87 -17.04 21.73 8.63
C GLY A 87 -18.54 21.98 8.50
N ILE A 88 -19.35 20.96 8.71
CA ILE A 88 -20.74 21.16 9.12
C ILE A 88 -20.66 21.28 10.64
N VAL A 89 -20.36 22.50 11.11
CA VAL A 89 -20.77 22.92 12.45
C VAL A 89 -22.27 23.15 12.35
N PRO A 90 -23.14 22.27 12.88
CA PRO A 90 -24.55 22.59 12.93
C PRO A 90 -24.66 23.74 13.95
N LYS A 91 -25.08 24.93 13.50
CA LYS A 91 -25.47 26.01 14.42
C LYS A 91 -26.62 25.49 15.29
N ARG A 92 -26.28 24.94 16.46
CA ARG A 92 -27.25 24.57 17.49
C ARG A 92 -27.91 25.86 17.96
N LYS A 93 -29.20 26.01 17.64
CA LYS A 93 -30.07 27.01 18.26
C LYS A 93 -30.08 26.73 19.77
N LYS A 94 -29.62 27.68 20.58
CA LYS A 94 -29.65 27.56 22.05
C LYS A 94 -31.11 27.49 22.50
N HIS A 95 -31.53 26.31 22.98
CA HIS A 95 -32.61 26.21 23.93
C HIS A 95 -32.02 25.80 25.27
N HIS A 96 -32.32 26.61 26.28
CA HIS A 96 -31.94 26.41 27.66
C HIS A 96 -32.77 25.24 28.23
N ASN A 97 -32.11 24.22 28.77
CA ASN A 97 -32.14 23.81 30.18
C ASN A 97 -32.10 22.28 30.40
N ASN A 98 -31.05 21.89 31.12
CA ASN A 98 -30.91 20.82 32.12
C ASN A 98 -31.62 19.46 31.95
N GLY A 99 -30.82 18.40 31.84
CA GLY A 99 -31.23 17.03 32.09
C GLY A 99 -30.17 16.03 31.63
N ALA A 100 -29.50 15.39 32.58
CA ALA A 100 -28.36 14.52 32.37
C ALA A 100 -28.70 13.22 31.61
N GLN A 101 -27.88 12.85 30.62
CA GLN A 101 -27.62 11.44 30.29
C GLN A 101 -26.28 11.30 29.56
N LYS A 102 -25.24 10.83 30.26
CA LYS A 102 -23.86 10.68 29.76
C LYS A 102 -23.48 9.20 29.63
N ASN A 103 -24.22 8.40 28.86
CA ASN A 103 -23.93 6.95 28.74
C ASN A 103 -23.68 6.46 27.30
N GLY A 104 -23.33 7.33 26.34
CA GLY A 104 -23.16 6.92 24.94
C GLY A 104 -21.75 7.00 24.33
N ILE A 105 -20.79 7.68 24.97
CA ILE A 105 -19.54 8.07 24.28
C ILE A 105 -18.31 7.27 24.73
N LYS A 106 -18.40 6.50 25.83
CA LYS A 106 -17.24 5.73 26.33
C LYS A 106 -17.06 4.37 25.66
N LEU A 107 -18.10 3.79 25.06
CA LEU A 107 -18.04 2.43 24.52
C LEU A 107 -17.26 2.34 23.19
N LEU A 108 -17.37 3.36 22.33
CA LEU A 108 -16.74 3.36 21.00
C LEU A 108 -15.25 3.70 21.00
N ARG A 109 -14.69 4.20 22.11
CA ARG A 109 -13.27 4.54 22.18
C ARG A 109 -12.40 3.33 22.52
N VAL A 110 -12.89 2.47 23.42
CA VAL A 110 -12.15 1.28 23.88
C VAL A 110 -12.04 0.24 22.76
N GLU A 111 -13.09 0.08 21.95
CA GLU A 111 -13.13 -0.88 20.83
C GLU A 111 -12.22 -0.47 19.65
N LEU A 112 -12.03 0.84 19.43
CA LEU A 112 -11.15 1.32 18.37
C LEU A 112 -9.67 1.15 18.76
N GLU A 113 -9.34 1.35 20.04
CA GLU A 113 -7.98 1.18 20.56
C GLU A 113 -7.58 -0.30 20.60
N SER A 114 -8.49 -1.23 20.94
CA SER A 114 -8.20 -2.67 20.91
C SER A 114 -7.99 -3.22 19.50
N ALA A 115 -8.72 -2.70 18.50
CA ALA A 115 -8.55 -3.10 17.10
C ALA A 115 -7.19 -2.66 16.52
N THR A 116 -6.67 -1.52 16.96
CA THR A 116 -5.34 -1.05 16.55
C THR A 116 -4.20 -1.85 17.19
N GLU A 117 -4.35 -2.28 18.44
CA GLU A 117 -3.35 -3.10 19.11
C GLU A 117 -3.26 -4.51 18.54
N ALA A 118 -4.41 -5.13 18.21
CA ALA A 118 -4.44 -6.46 17.59
C ALA A 118 -3.75 -6.49 16.21
N ASN A 119 -3.96 -5.45 15.39
CA ASN A 119 -3.29 -5.33 14.09
C ASN A 119 -1.79 -5.08 14.22
N ALA A 120 -1.35 -4.30 15.20
CA ALA A 120 0.07 -4.08 15.46
C ALA A 120 0.80 -5.35 15.95
N LEU A 121 0.10 -6.20 16.72
CA LEU A 121 0.64 -7.47 17.23
C LEU A 121 0.75 -8.52 16.12
N ALA A 122 -0.23 -8.59 15.22
CA ALA A 122 -0.19 -9.46 14.04
C ALA A 122 1.00 -9.13 13.11
N ILE A 123 1.30 -7.83 12.94
CA ILE A 123 2.45 -7.38 12.14
C ILE A 123 3.79 -7.79 12.80
N ARG A 124 3.90 -7.72 14.13
CA ARG A 124 5.13 -8.15 14.84
C ARG A 124 5.33 -9.66 14.83
N MET A 125 4.25 -10.45 14.92
CA MET A 125 4.36 -11.91 14.89
C MET A 125 4.75 -12.46 13.51
N LEU A 126 4.47 -11.74 12.43
CA LEU A 126 4.89 -12.12 11.07
C LEU A 126 6.35 -11.75 10.75
N GLN A 127 7.04 -11.07 11.67
CA GLN A 127 8.44 -10.64 11.55
C GLN A 127 9.38 -11.34 12.56
N SER A 128 8.87 -12.32 13.30
CA SER A 128 9.61 -13.21 14.21
C SER A 128 9.83 -14.57 13.56
#